data_AF-A0A7S2SWG1-F1
#
_entry.id   AF-A0A7S2SWG1-F1
#
_cell.length_a   1.000
_cell.length_b   1.000
_cell.length_c   1.000
_cell.angle_alpha   90.00
_cell.angle_beta   90.00
_cell.angle_gamma   90.00
#
_symmetry.space_group_name_H-M   'P 1'
#
loop_
_entity.id
_entity.type
_entity.pdbx_description
1 polymer ?
#
loop_
_entity_poly.entity_id
_entity_poly.type
_entity_poly.pdbx_seq_one_letter_code
_entity_poly.pdbx_strand_id
1 'polypeptide(L)'
;EAPSVGLTETLQSLGFETERLKTGTPPRVDRRTIDFSKLEEQKGDEDLKWFTYDTRYHKPREQMSCFITHTSKETHRMIEENLHETPTYGGWASSKGPRYCPSIEDKIVRFKDKE
;
A
#
# COMPACT_ATOMS: atom_id res chain seq x y z
N GLU A 1 5.34 14.01 -13.01
CA GLU A 1 6.32 13.73 -14.06
C GLU A 1 5.74 12.74 -15.06
N ALA A 2 6.21 12.77 -16.31
CA ALA A 2 5.80 11.81 -17.33
C ALA A 2 6.60 10.50 -17.20
N PRO A 3 6.05 9.35 -17.64
CA PRO A 3 6.82 8.11 -17.67
C PRO A 3 7.97 8.19 -18.69
N SER A 4 9.08 7.49 -18.41
CA SER A 4 10.14 7.28 -19.38
C SER A 4 9.67 6.38 -20.52
N VAL A 5 10.13 6.67 -21.74
CA VAL A 5 9.77 5.93 -22.98
C VAL A 5 11.02 5.57 -23.79
N GLY A 6 11.00 4.51 -24.60
CA GLY A 6 12.06 4.13 -25.54
C GLY A 6 13.15 3.20 -24.99
N LEU A 7 13.42 3.25 -23.68
CA LEU A 7 14.46 2.43 -23.06
C LEU A 7 14.09 0.94 -23.03
N THR A 8 12.82 0.63 -22.78
CA THR A 8 12.32 -0.75 -22.74
C THR A 8 12.50 -1.43 -24.10
N GLU A 9 12.19 -0.72 -25.18
CA GLU A 9 12.32 -1.20 -26.56
C GLU A 9 13.79 -1.45 -26.93
N THR A 10 14.70 -0.59 -26.45
CA THR A 10 16.14 -0.77 -26.63
C THR A 10 16.63 -2.04 -25.93
N LEU A 11 16.20 -2.30 -24.69
CA LEU A 11 16.55 -3.51 -23.95
C LEU A 11 16.02 -4.78 -24.63
N GLN A 12 14.78 -4.74 -25.13
CA GLN A 12 14.20 -5.84 -25.90
C GLN A 12 15.01 -6.13 -27.17
N SER A 13 15.49 -5.10 -27.88
CA SER A 13 16.33 -5.26 -29.09
C SER A 13 17.66 -5.96 -28.82
N LEU A 14 18.16 -5.89 -27.59
CA LEU A 14 19.38 -6.57 -27.14
C LEU A 14 19.12 -8.00 -26.64
N GLY A 15 17.87 -8.49 -26.71
CA GLY A 15 17.50 -9.84 -26.32
C GLY A 15 17.06 -9.99 -24.85
N PHE A 16 16.79 -8.90 -24.13
CA PHE A 16 16.23 -8.98 -22.78
C PHE A 16 14.71 -9.21 -22.81
N GLU A 17 14.24 -10.09 -21.95
CA GLU A 17 12.80 -10.26 -21.69
C GLU A 17 12.29 -9.20 -20.71
N THR A 18 11.04 -8.79 -20.89
CA THR A 18 10.41 -7.75 -20.08
C THR A 18 9.00 -8.16 -19.68
N GLU A 19 8.61 -7.87 -18.45
CA GLU A 19 7.23 -8.03 -17.96
C GLU A 19 6.72 -6.73 -17.31
N ARG A 20 5.40 -6.65 -17.12
CA ARG A 20 4.75 -5.53 -16.40
C ARG A 20 4.26 -5.98 -15.04
N LEU A 21 4.75 -5.30 -14.01
CA LEU A 21 4.27 -5.44 -12.64
C LEU A 21 3.34 -4.28 -12.27
N LYS A 22 2.44 -4.52 -11.33
CA LYS A 22 1.51 -3.53 -10.78
C LYS A 22 1.60 -3.50 -9.27
N THR A 23 1.74 -2.31 -8.72
CA THR A 23 1.66 -2.04 -7.28
C THR A 23 0.61 -0.98 -7.02
N GLY A 24 -0.24 -1.20 -6.01
CA GLY A 24 -1.19 -0.20 -5.53
C GLY A 24 -0.60 0.68 -4.44
N THR A 25 -1.20 1.84 -4.22
CA THR A 25 -0.90 2.71 -3.09
C THR A 25 -2.22 3.12 -2.44
N PRO A 26 -2.31 3.21 -1.10
CA PRO A 26 -3.52 3.69 -0.45
C PRO A 26 -3.75 5.19 -0.73
N PRO A 27 -5.00 5.67 -0.61
CA PRO A 27 -5.30 7.10 -0.65
C PRO A 27 -4.63 7.84 0.52
N ARG A 28 -4.35 9.13 0.34
CA ARG A 28 -3.88 10.01 1.41
C ARG A 28 -5.09 10.75 1.96
N VAL A 29 -5.20 10.85 3.28
CA VAL A 29 -6.34 11.46 3.98
C VAL A 29 -5.88 12.69 4.76
N ASP A 30 -6.75 13.70 4.86
CA ASP A 30 -6.48 14.89 5.67
C ASP A 30 -6.61 14.55 7.16
N ARG A 31 -5.56 14.82 7.94
CA ARG A 31 -5.55 14.56 9.38
C ARG A 31 -6.71 15.26 10.10
N ARG A 32 -7.12 16.45 9.65
CA ARG A 32 -8.13 17.28 10.32
C ARG A 32 -9.53 16.67 10.26
N THR A 33 -9.76 15.73 9.34
CA THR A 33 -11.06 15.07 9.15
C THR A 33 -11.14 13.71 9.85
N ILE A 34 -10.14 13.35 10.66
CA ILE A 34 -10.07 12.07 11.38
C ILE A 34 -10.36 12.30 12.85
N ASP A 35 -11.30 11.53 13.40
CA ASP A 35 -11.61 11.49 14.82
C ASP A 35 -10.67 10.51 15.54
N PHE A 36 -9.51 11.01 15.99
CA PHE A 36 -8.49 10.21 16.67
C PHE A 36 -8.93 9.69 18.05
N SER A 37 -9.98 10.26 18.66
CA SER A 37 -10.44 9.83 19.98
C SER A 37 -11.02 8.41 20.00
N LYS A 38 -11.40 7.91 18.81
CA LYS A 38 -11.97 6.57 18.60
C LYS A 38 -10.96 5.53 18.14
N LEU A 39 -9.69 5.91 17.99
CA LEU A 39 -8.64 5.05 17.46
C LEU A 39 -7.70 4.58 18.57
N GLU A 40 -7.12 3.40 18.39
CA GLU A 40 -6.08 2.90 19.29
C GLU A 40 -4.74 3.56 18.92
N GLU A 41 -4.14 4.28 19.87
CA GLU A 41 -2.84 4.92 19.69
C GLU A 41 -1.71 3.88 19.82
N GLN A 42 -0.83 3.82 18.82
CA GLN A 42 0.39 3.01 18.85
C GLN A 42 1.61 3.94 18.87
N LYS A 43 2.26 4.02 20.03
CA LYS A 43 3.48 4.80 20.23
C LYS A 43 4.70 4.08 19.64
N GLY A 44 5.73 4.84 19.28
CA GLY A 44 7.04 4.28 18.94
C GLY A 44 7.73 3.69 20.18
N ASP A 45 8.79 2.90 19.93
CA ASP A 45 9.57 2.29 21.00
C ASP A 45 10.22 3.36 21.90
N GLU A 46 10.23 3.11 23.21
CA GLU A 46 10.89 3.99 24.20
C GLU A 46 12.42 3.97 24.00
N ASP A 47 12.98 2.78 23.73
CA ASP A 47 14.40 2.60 23.42
C ASP A 47 14.67 2.88 21.94
N LEU A 48 15.09 4.11 21.63
CA LEU A 48 15.41 4.52 20.26
C LEU A 48 16.46 3.61 19.62
N LYS A 49 16.13 3.07 18.44
CA LYS A 49 17.03 2.31 17.58
C LYS A 49 17.46 3.14 16.38
N TRP A 50 18.65 2.84 15.87
CA TRP A 50 19.27 3.59 14.79
C TRP A 50 19.51 2.70 13.59
N PHE A 51 19.16 3.18 12.40
CA PHE A 51 19.47 2.49 11.14
C PHE A 51 20.97 2.48 10.83
N THR A 52 21.71 3.47 11.32
CA THR A 52 23.17 3.59 11.12
C THR A 52 23.93 3.13 12.35
N TYR A 53 25.08 2.48 12.13
CA TYR A 53 26.03 2.14 13.20
C TYR A 53 26.88 3.34 13.63
N ASP A 54 26.95 4.41 12.82
CA ASP A 54 27.75 5.60 13.16
C ASP A 54 27.00 6.48 14.18
N THR A 55 27.48 6.43 15.41
CA THR A 55 26.84 7.09 16.57
C THR A 55 26.83 8.62 16.48
N ARG A 56 27.67 9.23 15.64
CA ARG A 56 27.68 10.69 15.43
C ARG A 56 26.37 11.19 14.82
N TYR A 57 25.64 10.31 14.15
CA TYR A 57 24.35 10.62 13.51
C TYR A 57 23.14 10.20 14.36
N HIS A 58 23.35 9.70 15.58
CA HIS A 58 22.29 9.31 16.50
C HIS A 58 21.66 10.54 17.13
N LYS A 59 20.79 11.22 16.37
CA LYS A 59 20.09 12.44 16.79
C LYS A 59 18.62 12.13 17.05
N PRO A 60 18.15 12.18 18.31
CA PRO A 60 16.76 11.86 18.62
C PRO A 60 15.84 12.90 17.98
N ARG A 61 14.67 12.42 17.55
CA ARG A 61 13.59 13.27 17.03
C ARG A 61 12.32 12.96 17.80
N GLU A 62 11.43 13.94 17.87
CA GLU A 62 10.08 13.72 18.37
C GLU A 62 9.43 12.58 17.56
N GLN A 63 9.03 11.52 18.27
CA GLN A 63 8.34 10.39 17.68
C GLN A 63 6.86 10.71 17.58
N MET A 64 6.26 10.45 16.43
CA MET A 64 4.81 10.56 16.24
C MET A 64 4.16 9.20 16.44
N SER A 65 3.00 9.18 17.08
CA SER A 65 2.21 7.95 17.21
C SER A 65 1.55 7.58 15.88
N CYS A 66 1.45 6.28 15.64
CA CYS A 66 0.53 5.68 14.68
C CYS A 66 -0.83 5.44 15.33
N PHE A 67 -1.86 5.18 14.52
CA PHE A 67 -3.21 4.90 14.99
C PHE A 67 -3.77 3.69 14.26
N ILE A 68 -4.40 2.79 15.01
CA ILE A 68 -4.96 1.54 14.49
C ILE A 68 -6.48 1.66 14.36
N THR A 69 -7.00 1.13 13.26
CA THR A 69 -8.42 0.97 13.00
C THR A 69 -8.65 -0.25 12.11
N HIS A 70 -9.91 -0.63 11.95
CA HIS A 70 -10.30 -1.83 11.21
C HIS A 70 -11.39 -1.51 10.20
N THR A 71 -11.41 -2.27 9.11
CA THR A 71 -12.54 -2.30 8.20
C THR A 71 -13.76 -2.90 8.90
N SER A 72 -14.95 -2.56 8.43
CA SER A 72 -16.20 -3.19 8.87
C SER A 72 -16.84 -4.00 7.75
N LYS A 73 -17.84 -4.82 8.09
CA LYS A 73 -18.69 -5.52 7.11
C LYS A 73 -19.30 -4.57 6.07
N GLU A 74 -19.64 -3.35 6.50
CA GLU A 74 -20.13 -2.32 5.60
C GLU A 74 -19.06 -1.89 4.58
N THR A 75 -17.81 -1.74 5.04
CA THR A 75 -16.68 -1.44 4.14
C THR A 75 -16.46 -2.56 3.13
N HIS A 76 -16.57 -3.82 3.57
CA HIS A 76 -16.41 -4.97 2.69
C HIS A 76 -17.51 -5.01 1.63
N ARG A 77 -18.78 -4.83 2.03
CA ARG A 77 -19.93 -4.75 1.11
C ARG A 77 -19.73 -3.68 0.05
N MET A 78 -19.35 -2.47 0.45
CA MET A 78 -19.10 -1.37 -0.50
C MET A 78 -18.02 -1.71 -1.52
N ILE A 79 -16.95 -2.40 -1.09
CA ILE A 79 -15.87 -2.81 -1.99
C ILE A 79 -16.36 -3.91 -2.95
N GLU A 80 -17.09 -4.91 -2.44
CA GLU A 80 -17.63 -6.02 -3.24
C GLU A 80 -18.58 -5.55 -4.34
N GLU A 81 -19.50 -4.64 -4.01
CA GLU A 81 -20.45 -4.04 -4.95
C GLU A 81 -19.75 -3.29 -6.10
N ASN A 82 -18.54 -2.77 -5.85
CA ASN A 82 -17.78 -1.94 -6.78
C ASN A 82 -16.51 -2.64 -7.36
N LEU A 83 -16.36 -3.96 -7.20
CA LEU A 83 -15.18 -4.68 -7.71
C LEU A 83 -14.96 -4.46 -9.22
N HIS A 84 -16.04 -4.35 -9.98
CA HIS A 84 -16.03 -4.13 -11.43
C HIS A 84 -15.38 -2.80 -11.85
N GLU A 85 -15.31 -1.81 -10.96
CA GLU A 85 -14.64 -0.53 -11.19
C GLU A 85 -13.11 -0.63 -11.01
N THR A 86 -12.61 -1.73 -10.44
CA THR A 86 -11.18 -1.89 -10.19
C THR A 86 -10.45 -2.38 -11.44
N PRO A 87 -9.19 -1.98 -11.67
CA PRO A 87 -8.49 -2.37 -12.90
C PRO A 87 -8.28 -3.89 -13.03
N THR A 88 -8.19 -4.61 -11.90
CA THR A 88 -7.96 -6.06 -11.90
C THR A 88 -9.26 -6.82 -12.15
N TYR A 89 -10.33 -6.55 -11.38
CA TYR A 89 -11.59 -7.31 -11.48
C TYR A 89 -12.52 -6.82 -12.60
N GLY A 90 -12.41 -5.54 -13.00
CA GLY A 90 -13.10 -4.99 -14.16
C GLY A 90 -12.47 -5.35 -15.51
N GLY A 91 -11.33 -6.05 -15.53
CA GLY A 91 -10.68 -6.50 -16.77
C GLY A 91 -9.85 -5.44 -17.52
N TRP A 92 -9.65 -4.26 -16.93
CA TRP A 92 -8.91 -3.15 -17.57
C TRP A 92 -7.38 -3.34 -17.56
N ALA A 93 -6.86 -4.22 -16.70
CA ALA A 93 -5.43 -4.52 -16.61
C ALA A 93 -5.18 -6.00 -16.31
N SER A 94 -4.36 -6.66 -17.12
CA SER A 94 -4.02 -8.09 -16.99
C SER A 94 -2.66 -8.36 -16.32
N SER A 95 -2.09 -7.38 -15.62
CA SER A 95 -0.78 -7.51 -14.96
C SER A 95 -0.88 -8.29 -13.65
N LYS A 96 0.03 -9.23 -13.43
CA LYS A 96 0.13 -9.98 -12.17
C LYS A 96 0.51 -9.03 -11.02
N GLY A 97 -0.36 -8.94 -10.01
CA GLY A 97 -0.07 -8.26 -8.75
C GLY A 97 0.87 -9.09 -7.85
N PRO A 98 1.50 -8.46 -6.84
CA PRO A 98 2.31 -9.18 -5.86
C PRO A 98 1.48 -10.20 -5.07
N ARG A 99 2.02 -11.41 -4.86
CA ARG A 99 1.33 -12.48 -4.10
C ARG A 99 1.12 -12.12 -2.63
N TYR A 100 2.07 -11.42 -2.02
CA TYR A 100 2.17 -11.23 -0.56
C TYR A 100 1.49 -9.96 -0.02
N CYS A 101 1.39 -8.90 -0.82
CA CYS A 101 0.73 -7.64 -0.43
C CYS A 101 -0.38 -7.26 -1.43
N PRO A 102 -1.47 -8.04 -1.50
CA PRO A 102 -2.62 -7.68 -2.31
C PRO A 102 -3.24 -6.36 -1.86
N SER A 103 -3.93 -5.68 -2.78
CA SER A 103 -4.79 -4.54 -2.47
C SER A 103 -5.97 -4.97 -1.57
N ILE A 104 -6.69 -4.02 -0.98
CA ILE A 104 -7.76 -4.34 -0.02
C ILE A 104 -8.90 -5.13 -0.68
N GLU A 105 -9.24 -4.79 -1.92
CA GLU A 105 -10.21 -5.52 -2.74
C GLU A 105 -9.76 -6.97 -2.99
N ASP A 106 -8.49 -7.19 -3.31
CA ASP A 106 -7.93 -8.54 -3.49
C ASP A 106 -7.96 -9.32 -2.16
N LYS A 107 -7.71 -8.67 -1.03
CA LYS A 107 -7.77 -9.30 0.31
C LYS A 107 -9.18 -9.76 0.65
N ILE A 108 -10.19 -8.94 0.39
CA ILE A 108 -11.59 -9.27 0.66
C ILE A 108 -12.03 -10.47 -0.18
N VAL A 109 -11.70 -10.50 -1.48
CA VAL A 109 -12.06 -11.62 -2.37
C VAL A 109 -11.34 -12.92 -1.97
N ARG A 110 -10.07 -12.85 -1.56
CA ARG A 110 -9.27 -14.05 -1.22
C ARG A 110 -9.52 -14.58 0.18
N PHE A 111 -9.86 -13.70 1.12
CA PHE A 111 -9.98 -14.03 2.55
C PHE A 111 -11.38 -13.69 3.08
N LYS A 112 -12.42 -14.20 2.44
CA LYS A 112 -13.82 -13.90 2.74
C LYS A 112 -14.26 -14.26 4.15
N ASP A 113 -13.56 -15.18 4.80
CA ASP A 113 -13.88 -15.63 6.16
C ASP A 113 -13.36 -14.67 7.25
N LYS A 114 -12.65 -13.59 6.88
CA LYS A 114 -12.20 -12.56 7.83
C LYS A 114 -13.22 -11.43 7.94
N GLU A 115 -13.65 -11.14 9.16
CA GLU A 115 -14.45 -9.93 9.50
C GLU A 115 -13.59 -8.65 9.53
#